data_AF-K1TUR0-F1
#
_entry.id   AF-K1TUR0-F1
#
_cell.length_a   1.000
_cell.length_b   1.000
_cell.length_c   1.000
_cell.angle_alpha   90.00
_cell.angle_beta   90.00
_cell.angle_gamma   90.00
#
_symmetry.space_group_name_H-M   'P 1'
#
loop_
_entity.id
_entity.type
_entity.pdbx_description
1 polymer ?
#
loop_
_entity_poly.entity_id
_entity_poly.type
_entity_poly.pdbx_seq_one_letter_code
_entity_poly.pdbx_strand_id
1 'polypeptide(L)'
;MIPITRSIPLGLTEYMGYSQGSMEPSEFNVTPYLKAGKNEIAVEVYKYSDGSYLEDQDFWRFGGIHRDVWLYSTPNVRIRDFAVRTLPQLSSATSSPCDFTLQINPQLAVAAGEKGEGYRLMAWLEDAEDKGVMLKLPGTDRLEASLQASADEILDLNHKAALMNEWYPQRGGRKFERMEGVVEKPHAWTAETPYLYTLKLALLDKQGSVVN
;
A
#
# COMPACT_ATOMS: atom_id res chain seq x y z
N MET A 1 -2.95 11.45 -21.74
CA MET A 1 -2.89 10.16 -22.46
C MET A 1 -1.46 9.89 -22.86
N ILE A 2 -0.88 8.77 -22.42
CA ILE A 2 0.55 8.51 -22.54
C ILE A 2 0.85 7.03 -22.88
N PRO A 3 1.25 6.68 -24.11
CA PRO A 3 2.02 5.47 -24.38
C PRO A 3 3.50 5.59 -23.98
N ILE A 4 4.05 4.54 -23.36
CA ILE A 4 5.47 4.45 -22.98
C ILE A 4 6.17 3.40 -23.85
N THR A 5 7.31 3.78 -24.42
CA THR A 5 8.08 2.94 -25.33
C THR A 5 9.60 3.05 -25.10
N ARG A 6 10.40 2.08 -25.55
CA ARG A 6 11.87 2.10 -25.48
C ARG A 6 12.48 2.12 -26.88
N SER A 7 13.47 2.98 -27.11
CA SER A 7 14.27 2.99 -28.35
C SER A 7 15.44 1.99 -28.27
N ILE A 8 15.53 1.05 -29.22
CA ILE A 8 16.65 0.09 -29.36
C ILE A 8 17.53 0.54 -30.54
N PRO A 9 18.88 0.37 -30.52
CA PRO A 9 19.80 0.81 -31.59
C PRO A 9 19.57 0.21 -32.99
N LEU A 10 18.52 -0.60 -33.17
CA LEU A 10 18.11 -1.23 -34.43
C LEU A 10 16.72 -0.74 -34.91
N GLY A 11 16.15 0.32 -34.30
CA GLY A 11 14.87 0.91 -34.72
C GLY A 11 13.62 0.11 -34.31
N LEU A 12 13.76 -0.91 -33.45
CA LEU A 12 12.63 -1.64 -32.87
C LEU A 12 12.27 -1.01 -31.52
N THR A 13 11.03 -0.54 -31.41
CA THR A 13 10.52 0.08 -30.19
C THR A 13 9.66 -0.91 -29.42
N GLU A 14 10.03 -1.24 -28.19
CA GLU A 14 9.20 -2.10 -27.33
C GLU A 14 8.18 -1.24 -26.57
N TYR A 15 6.90 -1.54 -26.79
CA TYR A 15 5.78 -0.87 -26.15
C TYR A 15 5.53 -1.46 -24.76
N MET A 16 5.51 -0.60 -23.74
CA MET A 16 5.34 -1.00 -22.33
C MET A 16 3.88 -0.92 -21.89
N GLY A 17 3.14 0.07 -22.40
CA GLY A 17 1.75 0.27 -22.00
C GLY A 17 1.25 1.67 -22.31
N TYR A 18 0.04 1.93 -21.83
CA TYR A 18 -0.73 3.13 -22.08
C TYR A 18 -1.56 3.52 -20.86
N SER A 19 -1.74 4.83 -20.67
CA SER A 19 -2.58 5.38 -19.59
C SER A 19 -3.38 6.62 -20.01
N GLN A 20 -4.53 6.77 -19.34
CA GLN A 20 -5.40 7.95 -19.30
C GLN A 20 -5.70 8.29 -17.83
N GLY A 21 -6.18 9.53 -17.59
CA GLY A 21 -6.24 10.12 -16.25
C GLY A 21 -5.06 11.07 -16.05
N SER A 22 -5.30 12.35 -16.25
CA SER A 22 -4.28 13.40 -16.17
C SER A 22 -3.86 13.70 -14.72
N MET A 23 -4.70 13.35 -13.75
CA MET A 23 -4.53 13.65 -12.32
C MET A 23 -4.20 12.43 -11.46
N GLU A 24 -4.16 11.23 -12.04
CA GLU A 24 -3.74 9.98 -11.41
C GLU A 24 -2.28 9.63 -11.74
N PRO A 25 -1.55 8.93 -10.86
CA PRO A 25 -0.27 8.33 -11.22
C PRO A 25 -0.45 7.17 -12.20
N SER A 26 0.60 6.82 -12.93
CA SER A 26 0.62 5.64 -13.80
C SER A 26 1.93 4.89 -13.61
N GLU A 27 1.83 3.63 -13.20
CA GLU A 27 2.98 2.76 -12.90
C GLU A 27 3.10 1.66 -13.95
N PHE A 28 4.32 1.43 -14.45
CA PHE A 28 4.60 0.41 -15.44
C PHE A 28 5.80 -0.43 -14.98
N ASN A 29 5.68 -1.76 -15.04
CA ASN A 29 6.80 -2.64 -14.74
C ASN A 29 7.79 -2.65 -15.90
N VAL A 30 8.87 -1.87 -15.76
CA VAL A 30 9.91 -1.75 -16.79
C VAL A 30 10.97 -2.86 -16.72
N THR A 31 10.98 -3.69 -15.68
CA THR A 31 12.03 -4.71 -15.41
C THR A 31 12.38 -5.57 -16.62
N PRO A 32 11.42 -6.12 -17.40
CA PRO A 32 11.73 -6.98 -18.54
C PRO A 32 12.45 -6.27 -19.71
N TYR A 33 12.39 -4.93 -19.77
CA TYR A 33 12.89 -4.11 -20.88
C TYR A 33 14.25 -3.47 -20.59
N LEU A 34 14.68 -3.49 -19.32
CA LEU A 34 15.93 -2.88 -18.89
C LEU A 34 17.14 -3.72 -19.32
N LYS A 35 18.21 -3.03 -19.73
CA LYS A 35 19.55 -3.62 -19.90
C LYS A 35 20.54 -2.98 -18.95
N ALA A 36 21.63 -3.66 -18.64
CA ALA A 36 22.74 -3.07 -17.91
C ALA A 36 23.28 -1.84 -18.68
N GLY A 37 23.57 -0.76 -17.95
CA GLY A 37 24.07 0.49 -18.52
C GLY A 37 22.95 1.41 -19.03
N LYS A 38 23.16 1.99 -20.22
CA LYS A 38 22.28 3.05 -20.76
C LYS A 38 20.95 2.48 -21.24
N ASN A 39 19.85 3.06 -20.75
CA ASN A 39 18.49 2.82 -21.22
C ASN A 39 17.90 4.13 -21.76
N GLU A 40 16.98 4.02 -22.71
CA GLU A 40 16.26 5.15 -23.29
C GLU A 40 14.77 4.90 -23.14
N ILE A 41 14.06 5.89 -22.61
CA ILE A 41 12.61 5.86 -22.42
C ILE A 41 12.03 6.96 -23.30
N ALA A 42 11.09 6.57 -24.16
CA ALA A 42 10.36 7.46 -25.04
C ALA A 42 8.88 7.46 -24.63
N VAL A 43 8.33 8.65 -24.46
CA VAL A 43 6.98 8.86 -23.97
C VAL A 43 6.26 9.72 -25.00
N GLU A 44 5.24 9.16 -25.65
CA GLU A 44 4.39 9.94 -26.55
C GLU A 44 3.18 10.45 -25.76
N VAL A 45 2.85 11.73 -25.90
CA VAL A 45 1.80 12.38 -25.11
C VAL A 45 0.79 13.01 -26.04
N TYR A 46 -0.45 12.52 -25.97
CA TYR A 46 -1.55 13.10 -26.73
C TYR A 46 -2.23 14.20 -25.91
N LYS A 47 -2.45 15.36 -26.54
CA LYS A 47 -3.17 16.48 -25.92
C LYS A 47 -4.66 16.19 -25.76
N TYR A 48 -5.26 15.46 -26.71
CA TYR A 48 -6.68 15.14 -26.72
C TYR A 48 -6.90 13.64 -26.83
N SER A 49 -8.00 13.21 -26.23
CA SER A 49 -8.29 11.82 -25.87
C SER A 49 -9.80 11.67 -25.65
N ASP A 50 -10.34 10.47 -25.67
CA ASP A 50 -11.72 10.25 -25.19
C ASP A 50 -11.86 10.59 -23.69
N GLY A 51 -10.83 10.33 -22.88
CA GLY A 51 -10.74 10.81 -21.49
C GLY A 51 -10.86 12.33 -21.33
N SER A 52 -10.58 13.13 -22.37
CA SER A 52 -10.75 14.59 -22.30
C SER A 52 -12.21 15.01 -22.10
N TYR A 53 -13.18 14.17 -22.49
CA TYR A 53 -14.60 14.43 -22.20
C TYR A 53 -14.95 14.29 -20.71
N LEU A 54 -14.13 13.60 -19.92
CA LEU A 54 -14.27 13.45 -18.47
C LEU A 54 -13.43 14.48 -17.68
N GLU A 55 -12.58 15.23 -18.37
CA GLU A 55 -11.61 16.19 -17.81
C GLU A 55 -11.93 17.63 -18.26
N ASP A 56 -13.21 18.00 -18.12
CA ASP A 56 -13.74 19.30 -18.56
C ASP A 56 -13.88 20.33 -17.43
N GLN A 57 -12.94 20.33 -16.48
CA GLN A 57 -13.01 21.31 -15.39
C GLN A 57 -12.72 22.74 -15.90
N ASP A 58 -13.19 23.73 -15.14
CA ASP A 58 -13.05 25.16 -15.42
C ASP A 58 -11.61 25.65 -15.13
N PHE A 59 -10.68 25.30 -16.01
CA PHE A 59 -9.29 25.74 -15.99
C PHE A 59 -8.63 25.69 -17.39
N TRP A 60 -7.40 26.21 -17.50
CA TRP A 60 -6.59 26.24 -18.72
C TRP A 60 -6.22 24.86 -19.28
N ARG A 61 -6.43 24.64 -20.59
CA ARG A 61 -6.13 23.35 -21.24
C ARG A 61 -4.65 23.21 -21.63
N PHE A 62 -3.86 22.72 -20.69
CA PHE A 62 -2.47 22.32 -20.87
C PHE A 62 -2.33 20.87 -21.40
N GLY A 63 -1.12 20.50 -21.79
CA GLY A 63 -0.76 19.13 -22.15
C GLY A 63 0.73 18.88 -21.87
N GLY A 64 1.14 17.61 -21.87
CA GLY A 64 2.51 17.21 -21.56
C GLY A 64 2.68 16.57 -20.17
N ILE A 65 3.94 16.26 -19.85
CA ILE A 65 4.35 15.70 -18.55
C ILE A 65 4.55 16.88 -17.59
N HIS A 66 3.59 17.06 -16.67
CA HIS A 66 3.52 18.23 -15.79
C HIS A 66 3.64 17.87 -14.29
N ARG A 67 3.85 16.59 -13.98
CA ARG A 67 4.15 16.05 -12.64
C ARG A 67 5.39 15.17 -12.71
N ASP A 68 5.91 14.81 -11.55
CA ASP A 68 7.17 14.08 -11.43
C ASP A 68 7.16 12.75 -12.17
N VAL A 69 8.35 12.37 -12.64
CA VAL A 69 8.63 11.06 -13.21
C VAL A 69 9.71 10.41 -12.36
N TRP A 70 9.40 9.24 -11.80
CA TRP A 70 10.30 8.50 -10.95
C TRP A 70 10.63 7.14 -11.56
N LEU A 71 11.85 6.68 -11.31
CA LEU A 71 12.24 5.29 -11.48
C LEU A 71 12.69 4.78 -10.12
N TYR A 72 12.10 3.70 -9.67
CA TYR A 72 12.45 3.06 -8.41
C TYR A 72 12.54 1.54 -8.60
N SER A 73 13.33 0.90 -7.76
CA SER A 73 13.45 -0.54 -7.67
C SER A 73 12.87 -1.00 -6.34
N THR A 74 12.24 -2.17 -6.34
CA THR A 74 11.73 -2.77 -5.12
C THR A 74 12.33 -4.16 -4.92
N PRO A 75 12.45 -4.64 -3.68
CA PRO A 75 12.84 -6.02 -3.39
C PRO A 75 11.89 -7.05 -4.00
N ASN A 76 12.39 -8.28 -4.14
CA ASN A 76 11.61 -9.38 -4.67
C ASN A 76 10.41 -9.75 -3.78
N VAL A 77 10.49 -9.54 -2.46
CA VAL A 77 9.34 -9.61 -1.55
C VAL A 77 9.13 -8.22 -0.97
N ARG A 78 7.94 -7.65 -1.12
CA ARG A 78 7.68 -6.26 -0.69
C ARG A 78 6.25 -6.05 -0.22
N ILE A 79 6.06 -4.98 0.53
CA ILE A 79 4.73 -4.39 0.75
C ILE A 79 4.33 -3.71 -0.56
N ARG A 80 3.22 -4.14 -1.15
CA ARG A 80 2.67 -3.55 -2.38
C ARG A 80 1.67 -2.45 -2.09
N ASP A 81 0.85 -2.66 -1.07
CA ASP A 81 -0.23 -1.75 -0.69
C ASP A 81 -0.60 -1.99 0.78
N PHE A 82 -1.32 -1.07 1.40
CA PHE A 82 -1.90 -1.25 2.72
C PHE A 82 -3.11 -0.34 2.91
N ALA A 83 -4.08 -0.81 3.68
CA ALA A 83 -5.22 0.00 4.13
C ALA A 83 -5.28 0.00 5.65
N VAL A 84 -5.69 1.15 6.22
CA VAL A 84 -5.85 1.33 7.67
C VAL A 84 -7.27 1.79 7.95
N ARG A 85 -7.87 1.25 9.02
CA ARG A 85 -9.13 1.75 9.59
C ARG A 85 -8.95 1.96 11.09
N THR A 86 -9.58 3.02 11.60
CA THR A 86 -9.66 3.29 13.03
C THR A 86 -11.14 3.32 13.41
N LEU A 87 -11.54 2.38 14.26
CA LEU A 87 -12.94 2.20 14.65
C LEU A 87 -13.12 2.53 16.13
N PRO A 88 -13.98 3.49 16.50
CA PRO A 88 -14.22 3.81 17.90
C PRO A 88 -15.01 2.67 18.57
N GLN A 89 -14.56 2.23 19.74
CA GLN A 89 -15.25 1.27 20.60
C GLN A 89 -16.27 2.00 21.47
N LEU A 90 -17.36 2.43 20.84
CA LEU A 90 -18.43 3.16 21.51
C LEU A 90 -19.26 2.20 22.38
N SER A 91 -19.33 2.50 23.68
CA SER A 91 -20.34 1.89 24.57
C SER A 91 -21.71 2.57 24.46
N SER A 92 -21.73 3.82 24.00
CA SER A 92 -22.93 4.61 23.66
C SER A 92 -22.54 5.74 22.69
N ALA A 93 -23.52 6.36 22.01
CA ALA A 93 -23.27 7.41 21.01
C ALA A 93 -22.59 8.69 21.53
N THR A 94 -22.32 8.79 22.85
CA THR A 94 -21.79 10.01 23.51
C THR A 94 -20.58 9.76 24.41
N SER A 95 -20.07 8.53 24.54
CA SER A 95 -18.92 8.25 25.42
C SER A 95 -17.59 8.61 24.74
N SER A 96 -17.14 9.84 24.96
CA SER A 96 -15.75 10.28 24.71
C SER A 96 -15.08 10.62 26.05
N PRO A 97 -13.81 10.23 26.29
CA PRO A 97 -12.95 9.45 25.40
C PRO A 97 -13.27 7.94 25.41
N CYS A 98 -13.20 7.30 24.24
CA CYS A 98 -13.33 5.84 24.07
C CYS A 98 -12.06 5.26 23.42
N ASP A 99 -11.91 3.95 23.53
CA ASP A 99 -10.82 3.23 22.88
C ASP A 99 -11.08 3.08 21.38
N PHE A 100 -10.03 2.91 20.59
CA PHE A 100 -10.15 2.70 19.15
C PHE A 100 -9.46 1.41 18.73
N THR A 101 -10.14 0.62 17.90
CA THR A 101 -9.51 -0.49 17.19
C THR A 101 -8.77 0.05 15.98
N LEU A 102 -7.45 -0.12 15.96
CA LEU A 102 -6.59 0.05 14.79
C LEU A 102 -6.61 -1.26 14.00
N GLN A 103 -7.08 -1.18 12.76
CA GLN A 103 -7.13 -2.29 11.83
C GLN A 103 -6.22 -2.02 10.63
N ILE A 104 -5.36 -2.98 10.30
CA ILE A 104 -4.39 -2.86 9.21
C ILE A 104 -4.59 -4.03 8.25
N ASN A 105 -4.71 -3.71 6.97
CA ASN A 105 -4.82 -4.66 5.87
C ASN A 105 -3.67 -4.47 4.87
N PRO A 106 -2.51 -5.10 5.11
CA PRO A 106 -1.39 -5.08 4.20
C PRO A 106 -1.62 -6.01 3.01
N GLN A 107 -1.07 -5.62 1.86
CA GLN A 107 -0.95 -6.45 0.67
C GLN A 107 0.51 -6.55 0.29
N LEU A 108 0.98 -7.77 0.05
CA LEU A 108 2.35 -8.03 -0.35
C LEU A 108 2.42 -8.41 -1.83
N ALA A 109 3.60 -8.29 -2.42
CA ALA A 109 3.90 -8.81 -3.75
C ALA A 109 5.25 -9.51 -3.77
N VAL A 110 5.33 -10.53 -4.61
CA VAL A 110 6.55 -11.31 -4.85
C VAL A 110 7.00 -11.22 -6.31
N ALA A 111 8.30 -11.38 -6.55
CA ALA A 111 8.93 -11.46 -7.85
C ALA A 111 10.07 -12.51 -7.82
N ALA A 112 10.62 -12.83 -9.01
CA ALA A 112 11.77 -13.75 -9.16
C ALA A 112 11.58 -15.14 -8.51
N GLY A 113 10.35 -15.63 -8.40
CA GLY A 113 10.03 -16.95 -7.83
C GLY A 113 10.00 -17.01 -6.30
N GLU A 114 10.16 -15.88 -5.61
CA GLU A 114 9.98 -15.81 -4.17
C GLU A 114 8.54 -16.15 -3.74
N LYS A 115 8.40 -16.69 -2.53
CA LYS A 115 7.11 -17.12 -1.97
C LYS A 115 6.71 -16.41 -0.67
N GLY A 116 7.60 -15.58 -0.13
CA GLY A 116 7.39 -14.92 1.17
C GLY A 116 7.47 -15.85 2.39
N GLU A 117 7.84 -17.12 2.20
CA GLU A 117 8.00 -18.09 3.31
C GLU A 117 9.06 -17.61 4.30
N GLY A 118 8.71 -17.58 5.59
CA GLY A 118 9.60 -17.14 6.67
C GLY A 118 9.78 -15.62 6.79
N TYR A 119 9.21 -14.83 5.88
CA TYR A 119 9.14 -13.37 6.04
C TYR A 119 8.01 -13.02 7.01
N ARG A 120 8.18 -11.93 7.77
CA ARG A 120 7.20 -11.44 8.75
C ARG A 120 6.94 -9.97 8.56
N LEU A 121 5.69 -9.56 8.54
CA LEU A 121 5.32 -8.16 8.62
C LEU A 121 5.23 -7.75 10.09
N MET A 122 5.75 -6.57 10.42
CA MET A 122 5.63 -5.92 11.72
C MET A 122 4.97 -4.56 11.57
N ALA A 123 4.11 -4.21 12.52
CA ALA A 123 3.45 -2.91 12.59
C ALA A 123 3.51 -2.35 14.01
N TRP A 124 3.93 -1.10 14.17
CA TRP A 124 3.88 -0.40 15.47
C TRP A 124 3.54 1.07 15.28
N LEU A 125 3.09 1.70 16.36
CA LEU A 125 2.60 3.07 16.34
C LEU A 125 3.48 3.94 17.22
N GLU A 126 3.80 5.14 16.73
CA GLU A 126 4.47 6.19 17.49
C GLU A 126 3.54 7.40 17.61
N ASP A 127 3.58 8.06 18.76
CA ASP A 127 2.85 9.30 19.00
C ASP A 127 3.55 10.52 18.36
N ALA A 128 3.01 11.72 18.58
CA ALA A 128 3.58 12.95 18.01
C ALA A 128 4.96 13.33 18.57
N GLU A 129 5.43 12.67 19.62
CA GLU A 129 6.74 12.84 20.25
C GLU A 129 7.68 11.65 19.94
N ASP A 130 7.35 10.85 18.91
CA ASP A 130 8.05 9.63 18.50
C ASP A 130 8.11 8.54 19.59
N LYS A 131 7.22 8.59 20.59
CA LYS A 131 7.14 7.56 21.64
C LYS A 131 6.26 6.41 21.18
N GLY A 132 6.74 5.18 21.39
CA GLY A 132 6.00 3.97 21.07
C GLY A 132 4.70 3.85 21.86
N VAL A 133 3.60 3.55 21.16
CA VAL A 133 2.27 3.36 21.73
C VAL A 133 2.02 1.85 21.91
N MET A 134 1.60 1.46 23.11
CA MET A 134 1.22 0.08 23.39
C MET A 134 -0.17 -0.23 22.84
N LEU A 135 -0.30 -1.38 22.18
CA LEU A 135 -1.54 -1.87 21.58
C LEU A 135 -2.08 -3.03 22.39
N LYS A 136 -3.35 -2.95 22.82
CA LYS A 136 -4.03 -4.05 23.49
C LYS A 136 -4.54 -5.06 22.47
N LEU A 137 -4.20 -6.33 22.64
CA LEU A 137 -4.65 -7.38 21.72
C LEU A 137 -6.15 -7.64 21.86
N PRO A 138 -6.89 -7.82 20.75
CA PRO A 138 -8.33 -8.06 20.77
C PRO A 138 -8.73 -9.21 21.69
N GLY A 139 -9.75 -8.98 22.53
CA GLY A 139 -10.28 -10.00 23.44
C GLY A 139 -9.36 -10.37 24.61
N THR A 140 -8.28 -9.61 24.86
CA THR A 140 -7.33 -9.85 25.96
C THR A 140 -6.92 -8.55 26.65
N ASP A 141 -6.36 -8.64 27.85
CA ASP A 141 -5.71 -7.51 28.55
C ASP A 141 -4.19 -7.42 28.26
N ARG A 142 -3.70 -8.16 27.27
CA ARG A 142 -2.28 -8.18 26.91
C ARG A 142 -1.95 -6.96 26.04
N LEU A 143 -0.91 -6.24 26.45
CA LEU A 143 -0.34 -5.13 25.70
C LEU A 143 0.88 -5.59 24.89
N GLU A 144 0.96 -5.14 23.64
CA GLU A 144 2.04 -5.41 22.71
C GLU A 144 2.58 -4.09 22.14
N ALA A 145 3.90 -4.01 21.99
CA ALA A 145 4.53 -2.86 21.35
C ALA A 145 4.40 -2.90 19.82
N SER A 146 4.08 -4.07 19.25
CA SER A 146 3.95 -4.26 17.80
C SER A 146 3.02 -5.42 17.47
N LEU A 147 2.30 -5.30 16.36
CA LEU A 147 1.56 -6.38 15.72
C LEU A 147 2.46 -7.11 14.72
N GLN A 148 2.20 -8.40 14.51
CA GLN A 148 2.94 -9.20 13.54
C GLN A 148 2.00 -10.07 12.70
N ALA A 149 2.38 -10.34 11.45
CA ALA A 149 1.68 -11.27 10.56
C ALA A 149 2.68 -12.03 9.66
N SER A 150 2.33 -13.26 9.29
CA SER A 150 3.17 -14.06 8.38
C SER A 150 2.97 -13.62 6.93
N ALA A 151 4.07 -13.38 6.20
CA ALA A 151 3.97 -12.89 4.83
C ALA A 151 3.37 -13.93 3.87
N ASP A 152 3.66 -15.22 4.05
CA ASP A 152 3.12 -16.30 3.22
C ASP A 152 1.61 -16.49 3.41
N GLU A 153 1.09 -16.23 4.62
CA GLU A 153 -0.35 -16.22 4.89
C GLU A 153 -1.04 -14.99 4.29
N ILE A 154 -0.36 -13.84 4.25
CA ILE A 154 -0.86 -12.64 3.58
C ILE A 154 -0.93 -12.86 2.05
N LEU A 155 0.13 -13.41 1.48
CA LEU A 155 0.25 -13.67 0.05
C LEU A 155 -0.68 -14.80 -0.42
N ASP A 156 -0.81 -15.86 0.38
CA ASP A 156 -1.60 -17.07 0.10
C ASP A 156 -1.47 -17.59 -1.34
N LEU A 157 -0.23 -17.69 -1.84
CA LEU A 157 0.05 -18.09 -3.24
C LEU A 157 -0.40 -19.52 -3.58
N ASN A 158 -0.59 -20.36 -2.56
CA ASN A 158 -1.05 -21.74 -2.72
C ASN A 158 -2.58 -21.87 -2.57
N HIS A 159 -3.30 -20.77 -2.37
CA HIS A 159 -4.75 -20.74 -2.24
C HIS A 159 -5.26 -21.72 -1.16
N LYS A 160 -4.67 -21.65 0.04
CA LYS A 160 -5.05 -22.53 1.15
C LYS A 160 -6.51 -22.26 1.51
N ALA A 161 -7.36 -23.28 1.38
CA ALA A 161 -8.81 -23.14 1.60
C ALA A 161 -9.17 -22.51 2.96
N ALA A 162 -8.41 -22.80 4.02
CA ALA A 162 -8.62 -22.21 5.33
C ALA A 162 -8.43 -20.67 5.32
N LEU A 163 -7.36 -20.17 4.69
CA LEU A 163 -7.07 -18.74 4.58
C LEU A 163 -8.08 -18.05 3.66
N MET A 164 -8.36 -18.65 2.49
CA MET A 164 -9.36 -18.11 1.57
C MET A 164 -10.74 -17.96 2.23
N ASN A 165 -11.20 -18.96 2.99
CA ASN A 165 -12.49 -18.91 3.66
C ASN A 165 -12.53 -17.87 4.79
N GLU A 166 -11.40 -17.58 5.44
CA GLU A 166 -11.32 -16.54 6.46
C GLU A 166 -11.45 -15.13 5.86
N TRP A 167 -10.72 -14.85 4.78
CA TRP A 167 -10.68 -13.53 4.16
C TRP A 167 -11.81 -13.28 3.16
N TYR A 168 -12.24 -14.34 2.49
CA TYR A 168 -13.25 -14.33 1.43
C TYR A 168 -14.29 -15.44 1.65
N PRO A 169 -15.00 -15.42 2.80
CA PRO A 169 -16.00 -16.44 3.07
C PRO A 169 -17.09 -16.44 2.00
N GLN A 170 -17.58 -17.63 1.64
CA GLN A 170 -18.68 -17.76 0.67
C GLN A 170 -19.98 -17.10 1.17
N ARG A 171 -20.17 -16.99 2.49
CA ARG A 171 -21.30 -16.34 3.15
C ARG A 171 -20.81 -15.53 4.35
N GLY A 172 -21.33 -14.32 4.54
CA GLY A 172 -20.98 -13.43 5.64
C GLY A 172 -20.14 -12.22 5.20
N GLY A 173 -19.81 -11.35 6.16
CA GLY A 173 -18.95 -10.20 5.92
C GLY A 173 -17.49 -10.62 5.73
N ARG A 174 -16.77 -9.96 4.83
CA ARG A 174 -15.32 -10.13 4.71
C ARG A 174 -14.63 -9.44 5.88
N LYS A 175 -13.68 -10.12 6.53
CA LYS A 175 -12.76 -9.48 7.47
C LYS A 175 -11.91 -8.45 6.73
N PHE A 176 -11.73 -7.28 7.34
CA PHE A 176 -10.90 -6.24 6.76
C PHE A 176 -9.45 -6.39 7.22
N GLU A 177 -9.27 -6.59 8.52
CA GLU A 177 -8.02 -6.54 9.24
C GLU A 177 -7.22 -7.85 9.13
N ARG A 178 -5.96 -7.77 8.68
CA ARG A 178 -5.01 -8.88 8.85
C ARG A 178 -4.14 -8.72 10.09
N MET A 179 -4.11 -7.50 10.65
CA MET A 179 -3.52 -7.18 11.94
C MET A 179 -4.45 -6.19 12.62
N GLU A 180 -4.70 -6.38 13.91
CA GLU A 180 -5.49 -5.43 14.70
C GLU A 180 -4.99 -5.32 16.14
N GLY A 181 -5.21 -4.14 16.73
CA GLY A 181 -4.91 -3.82 18.11
C GLY A 181 -5.73 -2.63 18.58
N VAL A 182 -5.92 -2.51 19.90
CA VAL A 182 -6.71 -1.44 20.50
C VAL A 182 -5.78 -0.38 21.06
N VAL A 183 -6.00 0.87 20.67
CA VAL A 183 -5.37 2.05 21.27
C VAL A 183 -6.33 2.58 22.32
N GLU A 184 -5.89 2.61 23.57
CA GLU A 184 -6.72 3.10 24.68
C GLU A 184 -6.78 4.63 24.64
N LYS A 185 -8.01 5.17 24.59
CA LYS A 185 -8.31 6.62 24.62
C LYS A 185 -7.32 7.49 23.80
N PRO A 186 -7.18 7.26 22.48
CA PRO A 186 -6.23 8.02 21.67
C PRO A 186 -6.62 9.50 21.56
N HIS A 187 -5.64 10.34 21.23
CA HIS A 187 -5.92 11.68 20.76
C HIS A 187 -6.64 11.61 19.40
N ALA A 188 -7.83 12.18 19.34
CA ALA A 188 -8.61 12.23 18.10
C ALA A 188 -8.04 13.28 17.14
N TRP A 189 -7.94 12.91 15.86
CA TRP A 189 -7.70 13.89 14.81
C TRP A 189 -8.96 14.71 14.56
N THR A 190 -8.83 16.03 14.52
CA THR A 190 -9.86 16.94 14.02
C THR A 190 -9.21 18.02 13.15
N ALA A 191 -10.01 18.76 12.36
CA ALA A 191 -9.50 19.88 11.59
C ALA A 191 -8.98 21.04 12.49
N GLU A 192 -9.46 21.14 13.73
CA GLU A 192 -9.02 22.14 14.72
C GLU A 192 -7.78 21.67 15.48
N THR A 193 -7.70 20.37 15.76
CA THR A 193 -6.60 19.70 16.49
C THR A 193 -6.13 18.48 15.69
N PRO A 194 -5.30 18.67 14.66
CA PRO A 194 -4.91 17.60 13.74
C PRO A 194 -3.81 16.70 14.35
N TYR A 195 -4.07 16.11 15.51
CA TYR A 195 -3.15 15.19 16.16
C TYR A 195 -2.95 13.96 15.27
N LEU A 196 -1.69 13.56 15.08
CA LEU A 196 -1.31 12.41 14.26
C LEU A 196 -0.49 11.41 15.06
N TYR A 197 -0.67 10.15 14.69
CA TYR A 197 0.22 9.07 15.06
C TYR A 197 0.94 8.58 13.81
N THR A 198 2.17 8.11 13.96
CA THR A 198 2.96 7.53 12.89
C THR A 198 2.88 6.00 12.95
N LEU A 199 2.17 5.40 11.99
CA LEU A 199 2.20 3.95 11.79
C LEU A 199 3.45 3.56 11.01
N LYS A 200 4.31 2.74 11.62
CA LYS A 200 5.46 2.13 10.94
C LYS A 200 5.12 0.69 10.56
N LEU A 201 5.34 0.37 9.29
CA LEU A 201 5.22 -0.97 8.73
C LEU A 201 6.59 -1.42 8.24
N ALA A 202 7.04 -2.57 8.70
CA ALA A 202 8.31 -3.17 8.28
C ALA A 202 8.09 -4.61 7.84
N LEU A 203 8.66 -4.98 6.69
CA LEU A 203 8.76 -6.37 6.28
C LEU A 203 10.14 -6.89 6.71
N LEU A 204 10.15 -7.97 7.49
CA LEU A 204 11.36 -8.67 7.91
C LEU A 204 11.59 -9.90 7.06
N ASP A 205 12.85 -10.15 6.69
CA ASP A 205 13.28 -11.36 6.02
C ASP A 205 13.35 -12.57 6.97
N LYS A 206 13.78 -13.71 6.44
CA LYS A 206 13.93 -14.99 7.17
C LYS A 206 14.94 -14.89 8.32
N GLN A 207 15.86 -13.93 8.26
CA GLN A 207 16.90 -13.67 9.25
C GLN A 207 16.47 -12.61 10.27
N GLY A 208 15.30 -11.99 10.09
CA GLY A 208 14.78 -10.93 10.95
C GLY A 208 15.31 -9.53 10.60
N SER A 209 15.96 -9.36 9.45
CA SER A 209 16.42 -8.05 8.96
C SER A 209 15.32 -7.34 8.18
N VAL A 210 15.28 -6.01 8.24
CA VAL A 210 14.33 -5.21 7.46
C VAL A 210 14.67 -5.31 5.98
N VAL A 211 13.65 -5.65 5.18
CA VAL A 211 13.71 -5.66 3.72
C VAL A 211 13.63 -4.22 3.22
N ASN A 212 14.73 -3.73 2.64
CA ASN A 212 14.84 -2.38 2.06
C ASN A 212 14.70 -2.42 0.54
#